data_AF-A0A4P6X9G0-F1
#
_entry.id   AF-A0A4P6X9G0-F1
#
_cell.length_a   1.000
_cell.length_b   1.000
_cell.length_c   1.000
_cell.angle_alpha   90.00
_cell.angle_beta   90.00
_cell.angle_gamma   90.00
#
_symmetry.space_group_name_H-M   'P 1'
#
loop_
_entity.id
_entity.type
_entity.pdbx_description
1 polymer ?
#
loop_
_entity_poly.entity_id
_entity_poly.type
_entity_poly.pdbx_seq_one_letter_code
_entity_poly.pdbx_strand_id
1 'polypeptide(L)'
;MRNLFPLLFAAALLPLGMPAGAKTSLLDYVGQCVPFARAASGIAIYGDAWTWWTQAAGRYQRGDIPRPGAVIVFERTSRLPLGHVAVISRVVDSHVVMVTHANWSRQNGERGHAEQDVTLTDVSPRGDWSAVKVWYRDMDALGSTIYPTYGFVYGSTLDHGSRAQPAPELTGRDPDYVGALIDSYVR
;
A
#
# COMPACT_ATOMS: atom_id res chain seq x y z
N MET A 1 44.62 52.46 43.34
CA MET A 1 43.23 52.14 43.73
C MET A 1 42.64 51.20 42.68
N ARG A 2 42.01 50.10 43.12
CA ARG A 2 41.57 48.93 42.33
C ARG A 2 40.44 49.30 41.34
N ASN A 3 40.65 49.04 40.05
CA ASN A 3 39.56 49.03 39.06
C ASN A 3 39.08 47.58 38.87
N LEU A 4 37.86 47.28 39.33
CA LEU A 4 37.15 46.03 39.03
C LEU A 4 36.47 46.16 37.66
N PHE A 5 36.78 45.26 36.73
CA PHE A 5 35.94 44.97 35.57
C PHE A 5 35.08 43.73 35.88
N PRO A 6 33.74 43.78 35.83
CA PRO A 6 32.94 42.58 35.96
C PRO A 6 32.90 41.84 34.61
N LEU A 7 33.34 40.58 34.60
CA LEU A 7 33.08 39.66 33.50
C LEU A 7 31.58 39.32 33.47
N LEU A 8 30.89 39.73 32.40
CA LEU A 8 29.57 39.22 32.05
C LEU A 8 29.73 37.86 31.34
N PHE A 9 29.38 36.78 32.03
CA PHE A 9 29.20 35.46 31.40
C PHE A 9 27.86 35.43 30.68
N ALA A 10 27.87 35.45 29.34
CA ALA A 10 26.69 35.15 28.54
C ALA A 10 26.49 33.63 28.50
N ALA A 11 25.49 33.12 29.22
CA ALA A 11 25.08 31.71 29.13
C ALA A 11 24.35 31.48 27.80
N ALA A 12 24.99 30.78 26.87
CA ALA A 12 24.37 30.34 25.62
C ALA A 12 23.37 29.21 25.93
N LEU A 13 22.07 29.52 25.85
CA LEU A 13 20.98 28.54 25.87
C LEU A 13 21.01 27.74 24.56
N LEU A 14 21.56 26.53 24.61
CA LEU A 14 21.40 25.53 23.55
C LEU A 14 19.92 25.13 23.47
N PRO A 15 19.24 25.27 22.32
CA PRO A 15 17.88 24.77 22.18
C PRO A 15 17.90 23.25 22.27
N LEU A 16 17.19 22.67 23.25
CA LEU A 16 16.90 21.24 23.25
C LEU A 16 16.16 20.93 21.95
N GLY A 17 16.82 20.17 21.06
CA GLY A 17 16.20 19.69 19.84
C GLY A 17 14.94 18.90 20.19
N MET A 18 13.80 19.32 19.64
CA MET A 18 12.57 18.55 19.79
C MET A 18 12.81 17.14 19.23
N PRO A 19 12.41 16.08 19.94
CA PRO A 19 12.50 14.73 19.39
C PRO A 19 11.65 14.70 18.12
N ALA A 20 12.28 14.38 16.98
CA ALA A 20 11.56 14.08 15.77
C ALA A 20 10.57 12.96 16.11
N GLY A 21 9.26 13.24 15.99
CA GLY A 21 8.22 12.26 16.30
C GLY A 21 8.52 10.97 15.56
N ALA A 22 8.63 9.86 16.30
CA ALA A 22 8.82 8.54 15.71
C ALA A 22 7.68 8.33 14.70
N LYS A 23 8.02 8.18 13.42
CA LYS A 23 7.03 7.84 12.40
C LYS A 23 6.54 6.42 12.72
N THR A 24 5.27 6.26 13.03
CA THR A 24 4.65 4.93 13.15
C THR A 24 4.84 4.19 11.83
N SER A 25 5.33 2.95 11.90
CA SER A 25 5.52 2.11 10.73
C SER A 25 4.19 1.86 10.04
N LEU A 26 4.19 1.83 8.71
CA LEU A 26 3.06 1.41 7.90
C LEU A 26 2.63 -0.02 8.27
N LEU A 27 3.58 -0.87 8.67
CA LEU A 27 3.34 -2.28 8.99
C LEU A 27 2.68 -2.49 10.36
N ASP A 28 2.75 -1.50 11.25
CA ASP A 28 2.04 -1.53 12.54
C ASP A 28 0.55 -1.15 12.39
N TYR A 29 0.10 -0.86 11.16
CA TYR A 29 -1.29 -0.47 10.90
C TYR A 29 -2.27 -1.61 11.19
N VAL A 30 -3.30 -1.28 11.97
CA VAL A 30 -4.47 -2.13 12.20
C VAL A 30 -5.73 -1.36 11.83
N GLY A 31 -6.46 -1.80 10.81
CA GLY A 31 -7.67 -1.12 10.37
C GLY A 31 -8.19 -1.59 9.03
N GLN A 32 -8.66 -0.66 8.20
CA GLN A 32 -9.30 -0.94 6.92
C GLN A 32 -8.32 -0.75 5.75
N CYS A 33 -8.60 -1.37 4.61
CA CYS A 33 -7.75 -1.28 3.43
C CYS A 33 -7.66 0.13 2.85
N VAL A 34 -8.74 0.92 2.92
CA VAL A 34 -8.81 2.27 2.32
C VAL A 34 -7.89 3.28 3.03
N PRO A 35 -7.95 3.49 4.36
CA PRO A 35 -7.01 4.39 5.01
C PRO A 35 -5.55 3.92 4.88
N PHE A 36 -5.32 2.60 4.94
CA PHE A 36 -4.00 2.02 4.68
C PHE A 36 -3.50 2.38 3.28
N ALA A 37 -4.28 2.12 2.23
CA ALA A 37 -3.88 2.35 0.85
C ALA A 37 -3.58 3.83 0.58
N ARG A 38 -4.31 4.76 1.23
CA ARG A 38 -3.99 6.19 1.16
C ARG A 38 -2.62 6.51 1.76
N ALA A 39 -2.33 5.96 2.95
CA ALA A 39 -1.03 6.15 3.60
C ALA A 39 0.11 5.51 2.80
N ALA A 40 -0.13 4.34 2.23
CA ALA A 40 0.85 3.56 1.48
C ALA A 40 1.13 4.09 0.06
N SER A 41 0.13 4.65 -0.62
CA SER A 41 0.26 5.13 -2.02
C SER A 41 0.35 6.64 -2.16
N GLY A 42 -0.13 7.40 -1.18
CA GLY A 42 -0.33 8.85 -1.26
C GLY A 42 -1.57 9.28 -2.05
N ILE A 43 -2.38 8.36 -2.57
CA ILE A 43 -3.63 8.68 -3.28
C ILE A 43 -4.70 9.11 -2.26
N ALA A 44 -5.38 10.22 -2.53
CA ALA A 44 -6.35 10.84 -1.62
C ALA A 44 -7.80 10.58 -2.08
N ILE A 45 -8.19 9.31 -2.09
CA ILE A 45 -9.57 8.84 -2.35
C ILE A 45 -10.11 8.18 -1.08
N TYR A 46 -11.42 8.36 -0.81
CA TYR A 46 -12.06 7.98 0.46
C TYR A 46 -13.38 7.24 0.21
N GLY A 47 -13.96 6.68 1.26
CA GLY A 47 -15.19 5.88 1.18
C GLY A 47 -14.92 4.42 0.85
N ASP A 48 -15.94 3.69 0.40
CA ASP A 48 -15.84 2.27 0.09
C ASP A 48 -14.80 2.00 -1.01
N ALA A 49 -14.06 0.92 -0.88
CA ALA A 49 -12.96 0.58 -1.77
C ALA A 49 -13.40 0.47 -3.24
N TRP A 50 -14.55 -0.17 -3.52
CA TRP A 50 -15.05 -0.31 -4.90
C TRP A 50 -15.33 1.04 -5.59
N THR A 51 -15.67 2.08 -4.82
CA THR A 51 -15.99 3.41 -5.38
C THR A 51 -14.74 4.16 -5.87
N TRP A 52 -13.54 3.70 -5.50
CA TRP A 52 -12.30 4.34 -5.89
C TRP A 52 -12.13 4.42 -7.41
N TRP A 53 -12.63 3.42 -8.15
CA TRP A 53 -12.57 3.40 -9.59
C TRP A 53 -13.27 4.60 -10.23
N THR A 54 -14.50 4.88 -9.81
CA THR A 54 -15.27 6.03 -10.30
C THR A 54 -14.70 7.35 -9.77
N GLN A 55 -14.32 7.41 -8.50
CA GLN A 55 -13.77 8.63 -7.89
C GLN A 55 -12.41 9.04 -8.46
N ALA A 56 -11.61 8.08 -8.95
CA ALA A 56 -10.34 8.36 -9.60
C ALA A 56 -10.53 9.06 -10.95
N ALA A 57 -11.65 8.84 -11.64
CA ALA A 57 -11.92 9.47 -12.93
C ALA A 57 -11.85 11.00 -12.84
N GLY A 58 -11.09 11.63 -13.72
CA GLY A 58 -10.90 13.08 -13.74
C GLY A 58 -9.97 13.62 -12.65
N ARG A 59 -9.41 12.78 -11.77
CA ARG A 59 -8.47 13.19 -10.70
C ARG A 59 -7.13 12.47 -10.78
N TYR A 60 -7.17 11.16 -11.00
CA TYR A 60 -6.03 10.27 -11.13
C TYR A 60 -6.13 9.52 -12.46
N GLN A 61 -4.97 9.16 -13.03
CA GLN A 61 -4.96 8.26 -14.18
C GLN A 61 -5.42 6.86 -13.75
N ARG A 62 -6.08 6.16 -14.68
CA ARG A 62 -6.53 4.77 -14.52
C ARG A 62 -6.02 3.91 -15.67
N GLY A 63 -5.88 2.61 -15.47
CA GLY A 63 -5.54 1.67 -16.52
C GLY A 63 -5.48 0.23 -16.04
N ASP A 64 -4.83 -0.61 -16.83
CA ASP A 64 -4.80 -2.08 -16.71
C ASP A 64 -3.37 -2.64 -16.55
N ILE A 65 -2.36 -1.77 -16.48
CA ILE A 65 -0.96 -2.16 -16.36
C ILE A 65 -0.51 -1.98 -14.90
N PRO A 66 -0.06 -3.02 -14.19
CA PRO A 66 0.42 -2.87 -12.83
C PRO A 66 1.70 -2.03 -12.79
N ARG A 67 1.81 -1.17 -11.77
CA ARG A 67 3.00 -0.33 -11.53
C ARG A 67 3.24 -0.20 -10.04
N PRO A 68 4.49 -0.22 -9.55
CA PRO A 68 4.77 0.05 -8.14
C PRO A 68 4.11 1.37 -7.68
N GLY A 69 3.44 1.32 -6.53
CA GLY A 69 2.66 2.42 -5.97
C GLY A 69 1.27 2.63 -6.56
N ALA A 70 0.90 1.94 -7.65
CA ALA A 70 -0.47 1.94 -8.15
C ALA A 70 -1.39 1.17 -7.19
N VAL A 71 -2.66 1.54 -7.17
CA VAL A 71 -3.67 0.88 -6.34
C VAL A 71 -4.58 0.06 -7.24
N ILE A 72 -4.58 -1.26 -7.07
CA ILE A 72 -5.56 -2.12 -7.73
C ILE A 72 -6.90 -2.01 -6.98
N VAL A 73 -8.00 -1.89 -7.72
CA VAL A 73 -9.35 -1.72 -7.17
C VAL A 73 -10.19 -2.95 -7.46
N PHE A 74 -10.55 -3.69 -6.42
CA PHE A 74 -11.42 -4.86 -6.50
C PHE A 74 -12.87 -4.44 -6.59
N GLU A 75 -13.66 -5.16 -7.40
CA GLU A 75 -15.08 -4.87 -7.51
C GLU A 75 -15.85 -5.31 -6.26
N ARG A 76 -17.05 -4.75 -6.11
CA ARG A 76 -18.02 -5.23 -5.12
C ARG A 76 -18.56 -6.59 -5.53
N THR A 77 -18.48 -7.56 -4.63
CA THR A 77 -19.10 -8.88 -4.80
C THR A 77 -19.88 -9.28 -3.55
N SER A 78 -20.58 -10.42 -3.57
CA SER A 78 -21.25 -10.96 -2.38
C SER A 78 -20.28 -11.30 -1.24
N ARG A 79 -19.05 -11.71 -1.57
CA ARG A 79 -17.98 -12.01 -0.60
C ARG A 79 -17.15 -10.78 -0.22
N LEU A 80 -17.23 -9.72 -1.02
CA LEU A 80 -16.47 -8.49 -0.86
C LEU A 80 -17.39 -7.27 -1.05
N PRO A 81 -18.35 -7.04 -0.12
CA PRO A 81 -19.45 -6.09 -0.32
C PRO A 81 -19.00 -4.63 -0.36
N LEU A 82 -17.83 -4.32 0.20
CA LEU A 82 -17.23 -2.98 0.16
C LEU A 82 -16.13 -2.84 -0.92
N GLY A 83 -15.90 -3.89 -1.71
CA GLY A 83 -14.69 -4.01 -2.52
C GLY A 83 -13.43 -4.16 -1.67
N HIS A 84 -12.27 -4.01 -2.30
CA HIS A 84 -10.97 -3.97 -1.64
C HIS A 84 -10.01 -3.12 -2.48
N VAL A 85 -8.99 -2.57 -1.83
CA VAL A 85 -7.88 -1.90 -2.50
C VAL A 85 -6.57 -2.43 -1.95
N ALA A 86 -5.59 -2.60 -2.83
CA ALA A 86 -4.26 -3.04 -2.47
C ALA A 86 -3.23 -2.24 -3.26
N VAL A 87 -2.09 -1.91 -2.65
CA VAL A 87 -1.05 -1.11 -3.30
C VAL A 87 0.00 -2.04 -3.87
N ILE A 88 0.29 -1.92 -5.17
CA ILE A 88 1.30 -2.74 -5.86
C ILE A 88 2.67 -2.37 -5.29
N SER A 89 3.30 -3.29 -4.59
CA SER A 89 4.65 -3.10 -4.05
C SER A 89 5.72 -3.47 -5.08
N ARG A 90 5.46 -4.52 -5.88
CA ARG A 90 6.37 -5.01 -6.91
C ARG A 90 5.62 -5.64 -8.08
N VAL A 91 6.17 -5.50 -9.28
CA VAL A 91 5.77 -6.27 -10.45
C VAL A 91 6.80 -7.38 -10.65
N VAL A 92 6.37 -8.64 -10.57
CA VAL A 92 7.25 -9.81 -10.66
C VAL A 92 7.33 -10.28 -12.11
N ASP A 93 6.18 -10.45 -12.77
CA ASP A 93 6.07 -10.70 -14.21
C ASP A 93 4.74 -10.16 -14.78
N SER A 94 4.29 -10.67 -15.94
CA SER A 94 3.07 -10.22 -16.61
C SER A 94 1.77 -10.61 -15.88
N HIS A 95 1.79 -11.63 -15.03
CA HIS A 95 0.62 -12.13 -14.29
C HIS A 95 0.84 -12.17 -12.77
N VAL A 96 2.04 -11.93 -12.27
CA VAL A 96 2.37 -12.00 -10.85
C VAL A 96 2.88 -10.63 -10.39
N VAL A 97 2.21 -10.10 -9.37
CA VAL A 97 2.63 -8.89 -8.66
C VAL A 97 2.63 -9.19 -7.17
N MET A 98 3.28 -8.32 -6.41
CA MET A 98 3.17 -8.31 -4.96
C MET A 98 2.42 -7.05 -4.54
N VAL A 99 1.60 -7.18 -3.50
CA VAL A 99 0.84 -6.07 -2.93
C VAL A 99 1.10 -5.91 -1.45
N THR A 100 1.10 -4.67 -1.02
CA THR A 100 1.08 -4.33 0.39
C THR A 100 -0.28 -3.72 0.71
N HIS A 101 -1.00 -4.33 1.64
CA HIS A 101 -2.39 -3.98 1.96
C HIS A 101 -2.72 -4.27 3.43
N ALA A 102 -3.93 -3.93 3.85
CA ALA A 102 -4.42 -4.26 5.19
C ALA A 102 -5.81 -4.90 5.12
N ASN A 103 -6.20 -5.61 6.19
CA ASN A 103 -7.53 -6.19 6.36
C ASN A 103 -7.89 -7.35 5.40
N TRP A 104 -6.90 -8.08 4.89
CA TRP A 104 -7.13 -9.20 3.98
C TRP A 104 -7.15 -10.57 4.67
N SER A 105 -6.03 -11.00 5.25
CA SER A 105 -5.96 -12.28 6.00
C SER A 105 -6.26 -12.11 7.50
N ARG A 106 -6.41 -13.23 8.23
CA ARG A 106 -6.65 -13.22 9.69
C ARG A 106 -5.41 -13.53 10.51
N GLN A 107 -4.70 -12.55 11.04
CA GLN A 107 -3.53 -12.81 11.90
C GLN A 107 -3.98 -13.16 13.31
N ASN A 108 -3.62 -14.36 13.77
CA ASN A 108 -4.04 -14.88 15.08
C ASN A 108 -5.56 -14.83 15.28
N GLY A 109 -6.33 -15.03 14.22
CA GLY A 109 -7.80 -14.97 14.24
C GLY A 109 -8.40 -13.58 13.99
N GLU A 110 -7.59 -12.52 14.00
CA GLU A 110 -8.04 -11.13 13.85
C GLU A 110 -7.76 -10.59 12.44
N ARG A 111 -8.65 -9.74 11.94
CA ARG A 111 -8.43 -9.01 10.69
C ARG A 111 -7.96 -7.59 10.98
N GLY A 112 -7.37 -6.96 9.97
CA GLY A 112 -7.08 -5.52 9.97
C GLY A 112 -5.60 -5.20 9.89
N HIS A 113 -4.74 -6.18 10.15
CA HIS A 113 -3.29 -6.05 10.05
C HIS A 113 -2.84 -5.72 8.64
N ALA A 114 -1.77 -4.94 8.55
CA ALA A 114 -1.00 -4.79 7.33
C ALA A 114 -0.23 -6.07 6.99
N GLU A 115 -0.22 -6.43 5.72
CA GLU A 115 0.57 -7.51 5.15
C GLU A 115 1.40 -6.91 4.02
N GLN A 116 2.72 -7.13 4.06
CA GLN A 116 3.68 -6.57 3.10
C GLN A 116 4.02 -7.62 2.05
N ASP A 117 4.10 -7.19 0.79
CA ASP A 117 4.54 -8.03 -0.34
C ASP A 117 3.77 -9.36 -0.45
N VAL A 118 2.44 -9.31 -0.36
CA VAL A 118 1.54 -10.45 -0.57
C VAL A 118 1.40 -10.77 -2.05
N THR A 119 1.54 -12.04 -2.43
CA THR A 119 1.37 -12.48 -3.83
C THR A 119 -0.06 -12.20 -4.33
N LEU A 120 -0.14 -11.57 -5.51
CA LEU A 120 -1.36 -11.34 -6.26
C LEU A 120 -1.15 -11.84 -7.70
N THR A 121 -2.01 -12.75 -8.13
CA THR A 121 -1.87 -13.42 -9.42
C THR A 121 -3.07 -13.10 -10.31
N ASP A 122 -2.80 -12.58 -11.50
CA ASP A 122 -3.77 -12.48 -12.58
C ASP A 122 -4.11 -13.88 -13.10
N VAL A 123 -5.40 -14.17 -13.09
CA VAL A 123 -5.98 -15.41 -13.63
C VAL A 123 -7.01 -15.12 -14.72
N SER A 124 -7.01 -13.89 -15.25
CA SER A 124 -7.90 -13.52 -16.33
C SER A 124 -7.49 -14.22 -17.63
N PRO A 125 -8.45 -14.63 -18.47
CA PRO A 125 -8.14 -15.27 -19.75
C PRO A 125 -7.35 -14.39 -20.73
N ARG A 126 -7.35 -13.06 -20.53
CA ARG A 126 -6.76 -12.08 -21.44
C ARG A 126 -5.45 -11.47 -20.94
N GLY A 127 -5.02 -11.78 -19.72
CA GLY A 127 -3.84 -11.13 -19.14
C GLY A 127 -4.06 -9.64 -18.85
N ASP A 128 -5.30 -9.26 -18.55
CA ASP A 128 -5.75 -7.87 -18.40
C ASP A 128 -6.09 -7.50 -16.96
N TRP A 129 -5.73 -8.35 -15.98
CA TRP A 129 -5.96 -8.15 -14.55
C TRP A 129 -7.43 -8.06 -14.13
N SER A 130 -8.38 -8.37 -15.02
CA SER A 130 -9.81 -8.32 -14.72
C SER A 130 -10.26 -9.40 -13.71
N ALA A 131 -9.42 -10.41 -13.45
CA ALA A 131 -9.69 -11.47 -12.49
C ALA A 131 -8.40 -11.90 -11.78
N VAL A 132 -8.37 -11.82 -10.45
CA VAL A 132 -7.17 -12.10 -9.66
C VAL A 132 -7.41 -13.11 -8.54
N LYS A 133 -6.34 -13.79 -8.13
CA LYS A 133 -6.26 -14.55 -6.88
C LYS A 133 -5.24 -13.89 -5.96
N VAL A 134 -5.55 -13.89 -4.67
CA VAL A 134 -4.69 -13.29 -3.65
C VAL A 134 -4.20 -14.40 -2.74
N TRP A 135 -2.92 -14.36 -2.38
CA TRP A 135 -2.40 -15.22 -1.32
C TRP A 135 -3.10 -14.94 0.01
N TYR A 136 -3.30 -15.99 0.80
CA TYR A 136 -4.07 -15.93 2.03
C TYR A 136 -3.37 -16.69 3.14
N ARG A 137 -2.98 -15.97 4.19
CA ARG A 137 -2.05 -16.48 5.20
C ARG A 137 -2.51 -17.74 5.93
N ASP A 138 -3.80 -17.87 6.22
CA ASP A 138 -4.29 -19.06 6.95
C ASP A 138 -4.20 -20.35 6.12
N MET A 139 -4.05 -20.21 4.79
CA MET A 139 -3.94 -21.33 3.85
C MET A 139 -2.50 -21.54 3.38
N ASP A 140 -1.59 -20.63 3.74
CA ASP A 140 -0.19 -20.61 3.29
C ASP A 140 -0.06 -20.78 1.76
N ALA A 141 -1.01 -20.22 1.01
CA ALA A 141 -1.13 -20.41 -0.44
C ALA A 141 -2.05 -19.36 -1.09
N LEU A 142 -2.09 -19.35 -2.43
CA LEU A 142 -3.14 -18.65 -3.18
C LEU A 142 -4.54 -19.11 -2.77
N GLY A 143 -5.39 -18.14 -2.44
CA GLY A 143 -6.79 -18.39 -2.18
C GLY A 143 -7.51 -19.02 -3.38
N SER A 144 -8.52 -19.85 -3.09
CA SER A 144 -9.34 -20.49 -4.13
C SER A 144 -10.27 -19.52 -4.84
N THR A 145 -10.63 -18.41 -4.18
CA THR A 145 -11.57 -17.41 -4.70
C THR A 145 -10.93 -16.53 -5.76
N ILE A 146 -11.60 -16.40 -6.90
CA ILE A 146 -11.25 -15.44 -7.94
C ILE A 146 -12.03 -14.16 -7.68
N TYR A 147 -11.32 -13.04 -7.63
CA TYR A 147 -11.90 -11.72 -7.40
C TYR A 147 -11.84 -10.88 -8.68
N PRO A 148 -12.97 -10.31 -9.13
CA PRO A 148 -12.95 -9.35 -10.24
C PRO A 148 -12.33 -8.02 -9.79
N THR A 149 -11.63 -7.36 -10.71
CA THR A 149 -11.06 -6.02 -10.48
C THR A 149 -11.41 -5.07 -11.61
N TYR A 150 -11.48 -3.78 -11.29
CA TYR A 150 -11.65 -2.74 -12.28
C TYR A 150 -10.34 -2.37 -13.00
N GLY A 151 -9.20 -2.63 -12.37
CA GLY A 151 -7.86 -2.21 -12.81
C GLY A 151 -7.13 -1.37 -11.76
N PHE A 152 -6.24 -0.50 -12.23
CA PHE A 152 -5.28 0.25 -11.42
C PHE A 152 -5.54 1.75 -11.44
N VAL A 153 -5.46 2.38 -10.27
CA VAL A 153 -5.39 3.83 -10.10
C VAL A 153 -3.94 4.23 -9.88
N TYR A 154 -3.44 5.16 -10.69
CA TYR A 154 -2.05 5.61 -10.65
C TYR A 154 -1.91 6.89 -9.81
N GLY A 155 -0.79 7.01 -9.10
CA GLY A 155 -0.48 8.18 -8.27
C GLY A 155 -0.23 9.49 -9.04
N SER A 156 -0.16 9.45 -10.37
CA SER A 156 -0.07 10.66 -11.21
C SER A 156 -1.42 11.34 -11.33
N THR A 157 -1.51 12.58 -10.85
CA THR A 157 -2.69 13.43 -11.07
C THR A 157 -2.76 13.87 -12.53
N LEU A 158 -3.98 14.24 -12.97
CA LEU A 158 -4.20 14.75 -14.33
C LEU A 158 -3.77 16.23 -14.49
N ASP A 159 -3.53 16.95 -13.40
CA ASP A 159 -3.15 18.37 -13.42
C ASP A 159 -1.65 18.64 -13.66
N HIS A 160 -0.88 17.63 -14.10
CA HIS A 160 0.55 17.68 -14.43
C HIS A 160 1.50 18.17 -13.30
N GLY A 161 1.01 18.46 -12.10
CA GLY A 161 1.82 19.08 -11.03
C GLY A 161 2.19 18.15 -9.88
N SER A 162 1.40 17.11 -9.61
CA SER A 162 1.50 16.35 -8.36
C SER A 162 1.56 14.84 -8.59
N ARG A 163 2.60 14.17 -8.06
CA ARG A 163 2.65 12.70 -8.03
C ARG A 163 2.55 12.23 -6.59
N ALA A 164 1.54 11.43 -6.30
CA ALA A 164 1.45 10.71 -5.04
C ALA A 164 2.73 9.88 -4.85
N GLN A 165 3.35 10.03 -3.68
CA GLN A 165 4.58 9.35 -3.33
C GLN A 165 4.22 8.12 -2.50
N PRO A 166 4.54 6.90 -2.98
CA PRO A 166 4.34 5.72 -2.17
C PRO A 166 5.24 5.73 -0.93
N ALA A 167 4.79 5.09 0.14
CA ALA A 167 5.54 5.00 1.39
C ALA A 167 6.86 4.24 1.17
N PRO A 168 7.96 4.61 1.86
CA PRO A 168 9.23 3.88 1.77
C PRO A 168 9.12 2.41 2.17
N GLU A 169 8.19 2.09 3.08
CA GLU A 169 7.90 0.75 3.59
C GLU A 169 6.91 -0.02 2.71
N LEU A 170 6.59 0.47 1.50
CA LEU A 170 5.66 -0.21 0.62
C LEU A 170 6.16 -1.62 0.23
N THR A 171 7.46 -1.81 0.09
CA THR A 171 8.09 -3.10 -0.17
C THR A 171 9.22 -3.33 0.82
N GLY A 172 9.43 -4.59 1.20
CA GLY A 172 10.52 -5.01 2.05
C GLY A 172 11.87 -4.87 1.35
N ARG A 173 12.95 -5.05 2.12
CA ARG A 173 14.31 -5.05 1.59
C ARG A 173 14.53 -6.23 0.63
N ASP A 174 14.01 -7.39 1.01
CA ASP A 174 14.20 -8.67 0.33
C ASP A 174 12.85 -9.38 0.15
N PRO A 175 11.95 -8.86 -0.72
CA PRO A 175 10.65 -9.47 -0.95
C PRO A 175 10.80 -10.85 -1.62
N ASP A 176 10.02 -11.84 -1.19
CA ASP A 176 10.11 -13.21 -1.70
C ASP A 176 9.45 -13.39 -3.08
N TYR A 177 10.09 -12.86 -4.11
CA TYR A 177 9.62 -12.98 -5.49
C TYR A 177 9.68 -14.41 -6.03
N VAL A 178 10.55 -15.27 -5.47
CA VAL A 178 10.62 -16.70 -5.85
C VAL A 178 9.40 -17.42 -5.29
N GLY A 179 9.07 -17.19 -4.02
CA GLY A 179 7.83 -17.68 -3.40
C GLY A 179 6.59 -17.24 -4.19
N ALA A 180 6.53 -15.97 -4.59
CA ALA A 180 5.41 -15.45 -5.40
C ALA A 180 5.21 -16.21 -6.73
N LEU A 181 6.30 -16.62 -7.39
CA LEU A 181 6.23 -17.43 -8.61
C LEU A 181 5.85 -18.88 -8.33
N ILE A 182 6.37 -19.46 -7.23
CA ILE A 182 6.02 -20.82 -6.79
C ILE A 182 4.52 -20.89 -6.46
N ASP A 183 4.02 -19.96 -5.66
CA ASP A 183 2.59 -19.83 -5.30
C ASP A 183 1.68 -19.78 -6.54
N SER A 184 2.16 -19.11 -7.60
CA SER A 184 1.37 -18.84 -8.80
C SER A 184 1.37 -19.99 -9.79
N TYR A 185 2.51 -20.66 -9.97
CA TYR A 185 2.71 -21.60 -11.09
C TYR A 185 2.96 -23.04 -10.69
N VAL A 186 3.38 -23.30 -9.45
CA VAL A 186 3.65 -24.64 -8.97
C VAL A 186 2.45 -25.10 -8.15
N ARG A 187 1.66 -26.01 -8.72
CA ARG A 187 0.53 -26.68 -8.06
C ARG A 187 0.68 -28.18 -8.12
#